data_AF-A0A662PIY9-F1
#
_entry.id   AF-A0A662PIY9-F1
#
_cell.length_a   1.000
_cell.length_b   1.000
_cell.length_c   1.000
_cell.angle_alpha   90.00
_cell.angle_beta   90.00
_cell.angle_gamma   90.00
#
_symmetry.space_group_name_H-M   'P 1'
#
loop_
_entity.id
_entity.type
_entity.pdbx_description
1 polymer ?
#
loop_
_entity_poly.entity_id
_entity_poly.type
_entity_poly.pdbx_seq_one_letter_code
_entity_poly.pdbx_strand_id
1 'polypeptide(L)'
;MQQRILGHHRSCKHISNVRWRGQLNNNLVERFHGTVRDREKVMRGLKIENTPIINGHMIYYNFIRPHMSLDGRTPAEEAKIDLNLGNNKWLDLLRKSLEFHKNQS
;
A
#
# COMPACT_ATOMS: atom_id res chain seq x y z
N MET A 1 -16.31 -49.45 -17.09
CA MET A 1 -15.36 -48.62 -17.85
C MET A 1 -16.17 -47.65 -18.71
N GLN A 2 -16.30 -46.38 -18.30
CA GLN A 2 -16.40 -45.20 -19.18
C GLN A 2 -16.52 -43.95 -18.32
N GLN A 3 -15.46 -43.15 -18.39
CA GLN A 3 -15.25 -41.93 -17.62
C GLN A 3 -16.11 -40.82 -18.21
N ARG A 4 -17.06 -40.28 -17.44
CA ARG A 4 -17.73 -39.02 -17.79
C ARG A 4 -16.90 -37.88 -17.23
N ILE A 5 -15.89 -37.46 -17.99
CA ILE A 5 -15.08 -36.27 -17.71
C ILE A 5 -16.02 -35.07 -17.77
N LEU A 6 -16.37 -34.53 -16.59
CA LEU A 6 -17.14 -33.29 -16.47
C LEU A 6 -16.34 -32.16 -17.14
N GLY A 7 -16.82 -31.71 -18.29
CA GLY A 7 -16.38 -30.47 -18.91
C GLY A 7 -16.66 -29.30 -17.98
N HIS A 8 -15.69 -28.97 -17.13
CA HIS A 8 -15.62 -27.68 -16.45
C HIS A 8 -15.31 -26.63 -17.51
N HIS A 9 -16.34 -26.24 -18.28
CA HIS A 9 -16.36 -24.95 -18.93
C HIS A 9 -16.21 -23.93 -17.78
N ARG A 10 -15.02 -23.36 -17.61
CA ARG A 10 -14.84 -22.23 -16.71
C ARG A 10 -15.54 -21.05 -17.36
N SER A 11 -16.85 -20.95 -17.19
CA SER A 11 -17.61 -19.78 -17.58
C SER A 11 -17.18 -18.63 -16.68
N CYS A 12 -16.14 -17.93 -17.10
CA CYS A 12 -15.82 -16.63 -16.52
C CYS A 12 -16.99 -15.69 -16.85
N LYS A 13 -17.89 -15.49 -15.90
CA LYS A 13 -18.90 -14.43 -15.99
C LYS A 13 -18.17 -13.09 -15.82
N HIS A 14 -18.05 -12.33 -16.90
CA HIS A 14 -17.57 -10.96 -16.83
C HIS A 14 -18.57 -10.12 -16.03
N ILE A 15 -18.19 -9.69 -14.83
CA ILE A 15 -18.98 -8.78 -14.00
C ILE A 15 -18.49 -7.37 -14.31
N SER A 16 -19.22 -6.64 -15.16
CA SER A 16 -18.94 -5.23 -15.42
C SER A 16 -19.41 -4.37 -14.25
N ASN A 17 -18.53 -4.10 -13.28
CA ASN A 17 -18.80 -3.21 -12.14
C ASN A 17 -18.73 -1.71 -12.50
N VAL A 18 -18.91 -1.35 -13.77
CA VAL A 18 -18.93 0.06 -14.21
C VAL A 18 -20.34 0.61 -14.04
N ARG A 19 -20.66 1.18 -12.86
CA ARG A 19 -21.93 1.89 -12.63
C ARG A 19 -21.70 3.18 -11.85
N TRP A 20 -22.56 4.18 -12.10
CA TRP A 20 -22.61 5.46 -11.38
C TRP A 20 -23.11 5.34 -9.92
N ARG A 21 -23.71 4.20 -9.53
CA ARG A 21 -24.11 3.85 -8.16
C ARG A 21 -23.86 2.36 -7.91
N GLY A 22 -22.60 1.95 -7.74
CA GLY A 22 -22.18 0.55 -7.55
C GLY A 22 -21.15 0.36 -6.43
N GLN A 23 -20.87 -0.91 -6.08
CA GLN A 23 -19.89 -1.31 -5.05
C GLN A 23 -18.50 -0.69 -5.26
N LEU A 24 -17.74 -0.59 -4.15
CA LEU A 24 -16.38 -0.05 -4.10
C LEU A 24 -15.54 -0.48 -5.30
N ASN A 25 -15.09 0.51 -6.07
CA ASN A 25 -14.25 0.30 -7.23
C ASN A 25 -12.80 -0.02 -6.82
N ASN A 26 -12.03 -0.57 -7.76
CA ASN A 26 -10.60 -0.85 -7.59
C ASN A 26 -9.74 0.43 -7.66
N ASN A 27 -10.33 1.61 -7.78
CA ASN A 27 -9.60 2.84 -8.11
C ASN A 27 -8.62 3.24 -7.00
N LEU A 28 -8.91 2.92 -5.73
CA LEU A 28 -7.98 3.18 -4.62
C LEU A 28 -6.69 2.35 -4.77
N VAL A 29 -6.85 1.07 -5.09
CA VAL A 29 -5.73 0.14 -5.31
C VAL A 29 -4.99 0.51 -6.59
N GLU A 30 -5.71 0.87 -7.66
CA GLU A 30 -5.11 1.34 -8.92
C GLU A 30 -4.29 2.63 -8.71
N ARG A 31 -4.80 3.58 -7.91
CA ARG A 31 -4.07 4.80 -7.55
C ARG A 31 -2.81 4.50 -6.73
N PHE A 32 -2.91 3.55 -5.79
CA PHE A 32 -1.74 3.09 -5.03
C PHE A 32 -0.70 2.46 -5.95
N HIS A 33 -1.10 1.52 -6.82
CA HIS A 33 -0.20 0.88 -7.78
C HIS A 33 0.42 1.87 -8.77
N GLY A 34 -0.33 2.88 -9.21
CA GLY A 34 0.22 3.97 -10.01
C GLY A 34 1.36 4.72 -9.30
N THR A 35 1.19 5.00 -8.01
CA THR A 35 2.22 5.68 -7.18
C THR A 35 3.48 4.83 -7.06
N VAL A 36 3.34 3.52 -6.89
CA VAL A 36 4.47 2.59 -6.83
C VAL A 36 5.19 2.53 -8.18
N ARG A 37 4.44 2.40 -9.29
CA ARG A 37 4.99 2.35 -10.64
C ARG A 37 5.73 3.62 -11.03
N ASP A 38 5.23 4.78 -10.66
CA ASP A 38 5.90 6.06 -10.92
C ASP A 38 7.25 6.15 -10.20
N ARG A 39 7.35 5.57 -8.99
CA ARG A 39 8.63 5.47 -8.27
C ARG A 39 9.57 4.45 -8.85
N GLU A 40 9.07 3.26 -9.17
CA GLU A 40 9.85 2.22 -9.83
C GLU A 40 10.46 2.73 -11.14
N LYS A 41 9.65 3.41 -11.97
CA LYS A 41 10.06 3.92 -13.28
C LYS A 41 11.19 4.95 -13.20
N VAL A 42 11.18 5.84 -12.20
CA VAL A 42 12.11 6.98 -12.12
C VAL A 42 13.35 6.67 -11.28
N MET A 43 13.23 5.84 -10.24
CA MET A 43 14.35 5.54 -9.36
C MET A 43 15.37 4.62 -10.01
N ARG A 44 16.66 4.96 -9.83
CA ARG A 44 17.78 4.07 -10.17
C ARG A 44 18.06 3.12 -9.00
N GLY A 45 18.51 1.91 -9.29
CA GLY A 45 18.88 0.93 -8.27
C GLY A 45 17.74 0.05 -7.74
N LEU A 46 16.51 0.19 -8.24
CA LEU A 46 15.34 -0.59 -7.83
C LEU A 46 15.26 -2.01 -8.46
N LYS A 47 16.21 -2.36 -9.34
CA LYS A 47 16.25 -3.66 -10.05
C LYS A 47 16.92 -4.78 -9.26
N ILE A 48 17.25 -4.55 -8.00
CA ILE A 48 17.83 -5.53 -7.08
C ILE A 48 16.72 -5.94 -6.11
N GLU A 49 16.56 -7.24 -5.86
CA GLU A 49 15.42 -7.77 -5.10
C GLU A 49 15.33 -7.21 -3.67
N ASN A 50 16.47 -7.11 -2.97
CA ASN A 50 16.53 -6.72 -1.56
C ASN A 50 16.98 -5.26 -1.38
N THR A 51 16.26 -4.32 -1.99
CA THR A 51 16.59 -2.90 -1.84
C THR A 51 15.85 -2.28 -0.65
N PRO A 52 16.54 -1.52 0.23
CA PRO A 52 15.87 -0.82 1.33
C PRO A 52 14.93 0.31 0.84
N ILE A 53 15.04 0.68 -0.43
CA ILE A 53 14.26 1.76 -1.07
C ILE A 53 12.77 1.44 -1.05
N ILE A 54 12.38 0.19 -1.33
CA ILE A 54 10.97 -0.23 -1.35
C ILE A 54 10.37 -0.10 0.05
N ASN A 55 11.08 -0.62 1.06
CA ASN A 55 10.66 -0.52 2.46
C ASN A 55 10.58 0.94 2.93
N GLY A 56 11.58 1.75 2.58
CA GLY A 56 11.57 3.19 2.87
C GLY A 56 10.39 3.92 2.22
N HIS A 57 10.03 3.55 0.99
CA HIS A 57 8.87 4.11 0.30
C HIS A 57 7.55 3.71 0.99
N MET A 58 7.41 2.46 1.44
CA MET A 58 6.23 2.03 2.20
C MET A 58 6.09 2.80 3.52
N ILE A 59 7.18 2.99 4.27
CA ILE A 59 7.19 3.79 5.50
C ILE A 59 6.75 5.22 5.22
N TYR A 60 7.33 5.84 4.19
CA TYR A 60 6.97 7.19 3.78
C TYR A 60 5.47 7.31 3.39
N TYR A 61 4.96 6.37 2.60
CA TYR A 61 3.57 6.39 2.15
C TYR A 61 2.57 6.24 3.31
N ASN A 62 2.89 5.37 4.28
CA ASN A 62 2.00 5.03 5.38
C ASN A 62 2.02 6.01 6.55
N PHE A 63 3.18 6.58 6.89
CA PHE A 63 3.34 7.35 8.14
C PHE A 63 3.62 8.84 7.93
N ILE A 64 3.97 9.28 6.71
CA ILE A 64 4.51 10.62 6.49
C ILE A 64 3.70 11.38 5.44
N ARG A 65 3.39 10.74 4.30
CA ARG A 65 2.73 11.41 3.19
C ARG A 65 1.22 11.60 3.46
N PRO A 66 0.71 12.85 3.48
CA PRO A 66 -0.73 13.09 3.56
C PRO A 66 -1.42 12.69 2.25
N HIS A 67 -2.65 12.17 2.33
CA HIS A 67 -3.44 11.80 1.16
C HIS A 67 -4.72 12.61 1.09
N MET A 68 -4.97 13.23 -0.07
CA MET A 68 -6.20 14.01 -0.31
C MET A 68 -7.47 13.16 -0.20
N SER A 69 -7.41 11.87 -0.54
CA SER A 69 -8.54 10.95 -0.40
C SER A 69 -8.86 10.57 1.04
N LEU A 70 -7.98 10.92 1.99
CA LEU A 70 -8.10 10.66 3.42
C LEU A 70 -8.16 11.99 4.20
N ASP A 71 -8.71 13.05 3.60
CA ASP A 71 -8.80 14.39 4.20
C ASP A 71 -7.45 14.95 4.71
N GLY A 72 -6.37 14.64 4.00
CA GLY A 72 -5.01 15.07 4.37
C GLY A 72 -4.32 14.19 5.41
N ARG A 73 -4.96 13.10 5.85
CA ARG A 73 -4.36 12.13 6.77
C ARG A 73 -3.46 11.13 6.04
N THR A 74 -2.60 10.51 6.82
CA THR A 74 -1.80 9.36 6.40
C THR A 74 -2.60 8.06 6.57
N PRO A 75 -2.27 6.98 5.84
CA PRO A 75 -2.96 5.69 5.99
C PRO A 75 -2.84 5.12 7.41
N ALA A 76 -1.72 5.37 8.10
CA ALA A 76 -1.56 4.97 9.50
C ALA A 76 -2.49 5.74 10.45
N GLU A 77 -2.64 7.04 10.25
CA GLU A 77 -3.58 7.87 11.02
C GLU A 77 -5.03 7.41 10.79
N GLU A 78 -5.41 7.11 9.54
CA GLU A 78 -6.76 6.59 9.24
C GLU A 78 -6.99 5.18 9.82
N ALA A 79 -5.94 4.36 9.88
CA ALA A 79 -5.94 3.07 10.57
C ALA A 79 -5.92 3.20 12.11
N LYS A 80 -6.01 4.42 12.66
CA LYS A 80 -5.95 4.72 14.11
C LYS A 80 -4.66 4.29 14.79
N ILE A 81 -3.57 4.21 14.03
CA ILE A 81 -2.22 4.01 14.56
C ILE A 81 -1.69 5.39 14.94
N ASP A 82 -1.98 5.80 16.17
CA ASP A 82 -1.50 7.08 16.68
C ASP A 82 -0.05 6.96 17.18
N LEU A 83 0.88 7.47 16.37
CA LEU A 83 2.28 7.58 16.74
C LEU A 83 2.62 8.92 17.39
N ASN A 84 1.70 9.87 17.53
CA ASN A 84 1.98 11.22 18.07
C ASN A 84 3.23 11.85 17.44
N LEU A 85 3.29 11.84 16.10
CA LEU A 85 4.39 12.44 15.34
C LEU A 85 4.19 13.95 15.28
N GLY A 86 5.23 14.74 15.58
CA GLY A 86 5.20 16.19 15.51
C GLY A 86 5.41 16.71 14.08
N ASN A 87 5.82 17.98 13.99
CA ASN A 87 6.06 18.64 12.70
C ASN A 87 7.11 17.90 11.84
N ASN A 88 8.14 17.34 12.48
CA ASN A 88 9.18 16.57 11.81
C ASN A 88 8.94 15.07 11.93
N LYS A 89 7.93 14.58 11.19
CA LYS A 89 7.49 13.16 11.23
C LYS A 89 8.65 12.15 11.07
N TRP A 90 9.62 12.43 10.20
CA TRP A 90 10.81 11.57 10.00
C TRP A 90 11.68 11.44 11.26
N LEU A 91 11.95 12.57 11.92
CA LEU A 91 12.81 12.60 13.09
C LEU A 91 12.15 11.86 14.26
N ASP A 92 10.85 12.06 14.42
CA ASP A 92 10.10 11.43 15.51
C ASP A 92 9.93 9.92 15.30
N LEU A 93 9.74 9.47 14.05
CA LEU A 93 9.79 8.04 13.70
C LEU A 93 11.14 7.42 14.05
N LEU A 94 12.24 8.10 13.70
CA LEU A 94 13.58 7.61 14.01
C LEU A 94 13.82 7.54 15.52
N ARG A 95 13.44 8.56 16.27
CA ARG A 95 13.53 8.57 17.75
C ARG A 95 12.79 7.41 18.38
N LYS A 96 11.54 7.15 17.97
CA LYS A 96 10.75 6.02 18.45
C LYS A 96 11.40 4.67 18.12
N SER A 97 11.96 4.54 16.92
CA SER A 97 12.71 3.33 16.54
C SER A 97 13.94 3.11 17.43
N LEU A 98 14.66 4.18 17.78
CA LEU A 98 15.83 4.11 18.66
C LEU A 98 15.44 3.77 20.11
N GLU A 99 14.37 4.37 20.62
CA GLU A 99 13.82 4.05 21.95
C GLU A 99 13.38 2.59 22.03
N PHE A 100 12.67 2.11 21.01
CA PHE A 100 12.27 0.71 20.92
C PHE A 100 13.47 -0.24 20.95
N HIS A 101 14.53 0.08 20.20
CA HIS A 101 15.75 -0.73 20.18
C HIS A 101 16.47 -0.78 21.54
N LYS A 102 16.56 0.37 22.24
CA LYS A 102 17.16 0.44 23.58
C LYS A 102 16.38 -0.35 24.63
N ASN A 103 15.06 -0.48 24.48
CA ASN A 103 14.22 -1.23 25.40
C ASN A 103 14.26 -2.74 25.14
N GLN A 104 14.80 -3.18 24.00
CA GLN A 104 14.98 -4.59 23.66
C GLN A 104 16.37 -5.14 24.01
N SER A 105 17.36 -4.26 24.21
CA SER A 105 18.73 -4.57 24.66
C SER A 105 18.83 -4.56 26.17
#